data_AF-A0A1V5JDC5-F1
#
_entry.id   AF-A0A1V5JDC5-F1
#
_cell.length_a   1.000
_cell.length_b   1.000
_cell.length_c   1.000
_cell.angle_alpha   90.00
_cell.angle_beta   90.00
_cell.angle_gamma   90.00
#
_symmetry.space_group_name_H-M   'P 1'
#
loop_
_entity.id
_entity.type
_entity.pdbx_description
1 polymer ?
#
loop_
_entity_poly.entity_id
_entity_poly.type
_entity_poly.pdbx_seq_one_letter_code
_entity_poly.pdbx_strand_id
1 'polypeptide(L)'
;MPKTIFNDTPPLGTIVTADFLNAVNNHRHSGADADGAGALDYAVDSGSGNTYVITLSPALTAHVAGMPIVFKATHANTGAAILNVNGLGGKSLKKYGANNLEAGDIVSGQIVTVIYDGTYYQVAPVPKVPYGPLNYGVTTGTGTAYALSLSPPLASNIEGLPIFFKAHVANTGAATLNVNGLGAIAMRKKATEALVAGDIIAGQILIAQYDGTYFQIIAGLKPDSSTPIGAELFWPHGITPTGWLEENGQAISRTTYADLFAVIGTRYGAGDGSTTFNLPDPRGRFLRVWDHGANVDPDKTSRTDRGDGTAGNNVGTNQADEFKQHQHQVAADYPTSGTSNRLLGATSGALLYYPPTTLVGGNETRPINTYRMLIIKAF
;
A
#
# COMPACT_ATOMS: atom_id res chain seq x y z
N MET A 1 36.67 -46.44 13.22
CA MET A 1 37.34 -45.44 14.14
C MET A 1 38.47 -44.72 13.38
N PRO A 2 38.18 -43.48 12.88
CA PRO A 2 38.22 -42.22 12.13
C PRO A 2 39.59 -42.03 11.43
N LYS A 3 39.57 -42.06 9.99
CA LYS A 3 40.39 -41.44 8.92
C LYS A 3 40.77 -40.00 9.26
N THR A 4 41.96 -39.88 9.98
CA THR A 4 42.56 -38.53 9.92
C THR A 4 43.81 -38.58 9.05
N ILE A 5 43.68 -38.26 7.72
CA ILE A 5 44.52 -37.95 6.56
C ILE A 5 45.25 -36.62 6.81
N PHE A 6 45.71 -36.34 8.11
CA PHE A 6 46.69 -35.25 7.87
C PHE A 6 47.87 -35.42 8.83
N ASN A 7 48.85 -36.29 8.51
CA ASN A 7 50.23 -36.23 9.03
C ASN A 7 51.02 -35.07 8.38
N ASP A 8 51.18 -33.91 9.17
CA ASP A 8 52.04 -32.72 9.32
C ASP A 8 53.52 -33.09 9.36
N THR A 9 54.05 -33.71 8.22
CA THR A 9 55.48 -33.42 7.99
C THR A 9 55.75 -33.35 6.48
N PRO A 10 56.29 -32.14 5.83
CA PRO A 10 56.49 -31.87 4.40
C PRO A 10 57.66 -32.69 3.83
N PRO A 11 57.51 -33.07 2.44
CA PRO A 11 57.29 -32.13 1.33
C PRO A 11 56.03 -32.51 0.52
N LEU A 12 54.84 -31.76 0.81
CA LEU A 12 53.59 -31.18 0.29
C LEU A 12 53.37 -31.54 -1.18
N GLY A 13 53.01 -32.79 -1.43
CA GLY A 13 52.29 -33.01 -2.71
C GLY A 13 50.79 -33.16 -2.47
N THR A 14 50.08 -32.07 -2.08
CA THR A 14 48.61 -31.95 -2.00
C THR A 14 47.95 -32.42 -3.31
N ILE A 15 47.47 -33.73 -3.35
CA ILE A 15 46.53 -34.41 -4.26
C ILE A 15 45.32 -33.50 -4.53
N VAL A 16 45.43 -32.21 -4.06
CA VAL A 16 44.41 -31.31 -4.65
C VAL A 16 45.14 -30.10 -5.27
N THR A 17 45.72 -30.33 -6.43
CA THR A 17 46.39 -29.25 -7.20
C THR A 17 45.33 -28.34 -7.85
N ALA A 18 45.64 -27.08 -7.87
CA ALA A 18 44.84 -26.05 -8.58
C ALA A 18 44.28 -26.59 -9.91
N ASP A 19 45.07 -27.63 -10.34
CA ASP A 19 44.59 -28.22 -11.62
C ASP A 19 43.41 -29.16 -11.39
N PHE A 20 43.42 -29.87 -10.28
CA PHE A 20 42.33 -30.81 -9.92
C PHE A 20 41.09 -30.04 -9.44
N LEU A 21 41.25 -28.89 -8.81
CA LEU A 21 40.13 -28.04 -8.37
C LEU A 21 39.55 -27.25 -9.56
N ASN A 22 40.36 -26.97 -10.66
CA ASN A 22 39.93 -26.31 -11.91
C ASN A 22 39.20 -27.29 -12.83
N ALA A 23 39.49 -28.53 -12.67
CA ALA A 23 38.82 -29.54 -13.53
C ALA A 23 37.47 -29.94 -12.94
N VAL A 24 37.27 -29.81 -11.56
CA VAL A 24 36.02 -30.27 -10.90
C VAL A 24 35.05 -29.10 -10.79
N ASN A 25 35.58 -27.73 -10.99
CA ASN A 25 34.66 -26.60 -10.69
C ASN A 25 34.60 -25.64 -11.89
N ASN A 26 34.92 -26.14 -13.15
CA ASN A 26 34.85 -25.27 -14.33
C ASN A 26 34.81 -23.79 -13.95
N HIS A 27 35.51 -23.34 -12.93
CA HIS A 27 35.67 -21.89 -12.65
C HIS A 27 37.12 -21.62 -12.22
N ARG A 28 38.06 -21.09 -13.10
CA ARG A 28 39.33 -20.33 -13.26
C ARG A 28 39.58 -19.41 -12.06
N HIS A 29 40.13 -19.96 -11.02
CA HIS A 29 40.85 -19.02 -10.12
C HIS A 29 42.34 -19.35 -10.12
N SER A 30 43.14 -18.74 -10.99
CA SER A 30 44.60 -18.83 -10.70
C SER A 30 45.07 -17.55 -10.01
N GLY A 31 44.72 -17.32 -8.84
CA GLY A 31 45.44 -16.65 -7.72
C GLY A 31 46.96 -16.73 -7.88
N ALA A 32 47.65 -15.72 -8.65
CA ALA A 32 48.69 -14.85 -8.06
C ALA A 32 49.22 -13.90 -9.16
N ASP A 33 49.13 -12.50 -9.00
CA ASP A 33 49.66 -11.12 -8.98
C ASP A 33 51.14 -11.09 -9.38
N ALA A 34 51.63 -10.35 -10.68
CA ALA A 34 52.80 -9.43 -10.79
C ALA A 34 52.65 -8.56 -12.04
N ASP A 35 51.48 -7.93 -12.35
CA ASP A 35 51.34 -6.61 -13.03
C ASP A 35 49.99 -5.99 -12.63
N GLY A 36 49.58 -5.90 -11.34
CA GLY A 36 48.58 -4.83 -11.07
C GLY A 36 47.32 -4.99 -11.92
N ALA A 37 46.36 -6.04 -11.78
CA ALA A 37 44.92 -5.71 -11.92
C ALA A 37 44.08 -6.96 -11.70
N GLY A 38 43.86 -7.57 -10.55
CA GLY A 38 42.50 -8.05 -10.20
C GLY A 38 41.56 -8.10 -11.40
N ALA A 39 41.59 -9.12 -12.35
CA ALA A 39 40.68 -9.28 -13.51
C ALA A 39 39.49 -8.32 -13.43
N LEU A 40 39.75 -7.05 -13.49
CA LEU A 40 38.57 -6.18 -13.63
C LEU A 40 37.53 -6.83 -14.56
N ASP A 41 36.33 -7.25 -14.01
CA ASP A 41 35.13 -7.74 -14.72
C ASP A 41 34.90 -6.99 -16.04
N TYR A 42 36.03 -6.00 -16.40
CA TYR A 42 35.84 -5.29 -17.68
C TYR A 42 37.18 -4.85 -18.24
N ALA A 43 37.40 -4.74 -19.61
CA ALA A 43 38.60 -4.23 -20.31
C ALA A 43 38.51 -2.72 -20.54
N VAL A 44 39.64 -2.11 -20.26
CA VAL A 44 39.62 -0.64 -20.40
C VAL A 44 39.93 -0.28 -21.86
N ASP A 45 39.06 0.65 -22.39
CA ASP A 45 39.20 1.11 -23.79
C ASP A 45 40.48 1.95 -23.95
N SER A 46 41.24 1.67 -25.01
CA SER A 46 42.43 2.50 -25.32
C SER A 46 42.26 3.24 -26.64
N GLY A 47 41.11 3.16 -27.21
CA GLY A 47 40.86 3.78 -28.54
C GLY A 47 40.63 5.29 -28.38
N SER A 48 40.33 5.98 -29.57
CA SER A 48 40.05 7.42 -29.58
C SER A 48 38.79 7.72 -30.40
N GLY A 49 38.15 8.84 -30.00
CA GLY A 49 36.92 9.25 -30.72
C GLY A 49 35.81 8.20 -30.58
N ASN A 50 35.23 7.75 -31.82
CA ASN A 50 34.10 6.79 -31.78
C ASN A 50 34.58 5.36 -32.07
N THR A 51 35.94 5.28 -31.92
CA THR A 51 36.52 3.92 -32.11
C THR A 51 37.11 3.45 -30.76
N TYR A 52 36.43 2.33 -30.28
CA TYR A 52 36.88 1.78 -28.98
C TYR A 52 37.71 0.51 -29.23
N VAL A 53 38.89 0.48 -28.43
CA VAL A 53 39.78 -0.67 -28.59
C VAL A 53 40.01 -1.32 -27.21
N ILE A 54 39.74 -2.68 -27.23
CA ILE A 54 39.93 -3.36 -25.92
C ILE A 54 40.75 -4.63 -26.16
N THR A 55 41.65 -4.93 -25.11
CA THR A 55 42.43 -6.18 -25.15
C THR A 55 42.03 -7.07 -23.97
N LEU A 56 41.38 -8.28 -24.38
CA LEU A 56 40.94 -9.22 -23.32
C LEU A 56 42.03 -10.26 -23.06
N SER A 57 42.11 -10.77 -21.81
CA SER A 57 43.00 -11.89 -21.44
C SER A 57 42.20 -12.98 -20.72
N PRO A 58 42.11 -14.13 -21.38
CA PRO A 58 42.82 -14.55 -22.59
C PRO A 58 42.22 -13.90 -23.84
N ALA A 59 43.29 -13.72 -24.93
CA ALA A 59 42.83 -12.99 -26.14
C ALA A 59 41.81 -13.85 -26.93
N LEU A 60 40.82 -13.19 -27.38
CA LEU A 60 39.84 -13.87 -28.25
C LEU A 60 40.44 -14.08 -29.64
N THR A 61 40.25 -15.29 -30.23
CA THR A 61 40.83 -15.58 -31.58
C THR A 61 39.78 -15.35 -32.66
N ALA A 62 38.44 -15.09 -32.24
CA ALA A 62 37.36 -14.71 -33.19
C ALA A 62 36.18 -14.13 -32.39
N HIS A 63 35.34 -13.32 -33.25
CA HIS A 63 34.11 -12.86 -32.57
C HIS A 63 33.12 -14.02 -32.40
N VAL A 64 32.71 -14.16 -31.22
CA VAL A 64 31.78 -15.29 -30.95
C VAL A 64 30.38 -14.72 -30.69
N ALA A 65 29.38 -15.12 -31.57
CA ALA A 65 28.00 -14.64 -31.37
C ALA A 65 27.45 -15.08 -30.00
N GLY A 66 26.90 -14.05 -29.30
CA GLY A 66 26.20 -14.38 -28.04
C GLY A 66 27.12 -14.16 -26.84
N MET A 67 28.48 -13.89 -27.12
CA MET A 67 29.40 -13.73 -25.98
C MET A 67 29.35 -12.27 -25.49
N PRO A 68 29.03 -12.13 -24.14
CA PRO A 68 29.04 -10.76 -23.60
C PRO A 68 30.46 -10.29 -23.27
N ILE A 69 30.69 -8.94 -23.69
CA ILE A 69 32.00 -8.32 -23.37
C ILE A 69 31.73 -7.01 -22.62
N VAL A 70 32.51 -6.87 -21.58
CA VAL A 70 32.32 -5.62 -20.80
C VAL A 70 33.61 -4.81 -20.88
N PHE A 71 33.44 -3.41 -21.26
CA PHE A 71 34.65 -2.56 -21.27
C PHE A 71 34.33 -1.20 -20.68
N LYS A 72 35.32 -0.59 -20.09
CA LYS A 72 35.18 0.81 -19.64
C LYS A 72 35.59 1.78 -20.75
N ALA A 73 34.63 2.68 -21.08
CA ALA A 73 34.89 3.64 -22.18
C ALA A 73 35.69 4.84 -21.65
N THR A 74 36.79 5.25 -22.34
CA THR A 74 37.62 6.38 -21.84
C THR A 74 37.18 7.68 -22.49
N HIS A 75 36.29 7.60 -23.42
CA HIS A 75 35.75 8.84 -24.02
C HIS A 75 34.31 8.59 -24.47
N ALA A 76 33.58 9.80 -24.61
CA ALA A 76 32.17 9.71 -25.04
C ALA A 76 32.08 9.57 -26.56
N ASN A 77 31.01 8.86 -26.95
CA ASN A 77 30.82 8.77 -28.41
C ASN A 77 30.14 10.03 -28.95
N THR A 78 30.52 10.50 -30.14
CA THR A 78 29.90 11.70 -30.73
C THR A 78 29.10 11.31 -31.98
N GLY A 79 28.91 9.94 -32.27
CA GLY A 79 28.14 9.40 -33.42
C GLY A 79 28.38 7.89 -33.55
N ALA A 80 28.24 7.35 -34.69
CA ALA A 80 28.41 5.89 -34.87
C ALA A 80 29.78 5.44 -34.34
N ALA A 81 29.66 4.27 -33.61
CA ALA A 81 30.90 3.85 -32.92
C ALA A 81 31.25 2.42 -33.30
N ILE A 82 32.58 2.13 -33.21
CA ILE A 82 33.05 0.78 -33.55
C ILE A 82 33.87 0.25 -32.35
N LEU A 83 33.74 -1.09 -32.16
CA LEU A 83 34.58 -1.73 -31.13
C LEU A 83 35.52 -2.75 -31.77
N ASN A 84 36.82 -2.50 -31.36
CA ASN A 84 37.84 -3.48 -31.79
C ASN A 84 38.34 -4.29 -30.58
N VAL A 85 38.09 -5.64 -30.82
CA VAL A 85 38.48 -6.50 -29.68
C VAL A 85 39.70 -7.33 -30.09
N ASN A 86 40.82 -7.20 -29.27
CA ASN A 86 42.04 -8.01 -29.42
C ASN A 86 42.55 -7.98 -30.87
N GLY A 87 42.26 -6.90 -31.66
CA GLY A 87 42.82 -6.72 -33.03
C GLY A 87 42.11 -7.61 -34.06
N LEU A 88 40.94 -8.17 -33.83
CA LEU A 88 40.23 -9.13 -34.70
C LEU A 88 39.45 -8.37 -35.77
N GLY A 89 39.65 -6.98 -35.85
CA GLY A 89 38.89 -6.17 -36.84
C GLY A 89 37.66 -5.51 -36.19
N GLY A 90 37.43 -4.17 -36.42
CA GLY A 90 36.39 -3.35 -35.77
C GLY A 90 34.98 -3.76 -36.21
N LYS A 91 34.19 -3.95 -35.13
CA LYS A 91 32.76 -4.14 -35.42
C LYS A 91 31.93 -2.96 -34.91
N SER A 92 30.86 -2.72 -35.75
CA SER A 92 30.05 -1.55 -35.36
C SER A 92 29.28 -1.84 -34.06
N LEU A 93 29.23 -0.76 -33.27
CA LEU A 93 28.36 -0.84 -32.08
C LEU A 93 26.96 -0.32 -32.41
N LYS A 94 26.02 -1.25 -32.19
CA LYS A 94 24.65 -0.87 -32.56
C LYS A 94 23.73 -1.01 -31.33
N LYS A 95 22.72 -0.13 -31.48
CA LYS A 95 21.65 -0.26 -30.45
C LYS A 95 20.30 -0.56 -31.12
N TYR A 96 19.61 -1.41 -30.42
CA TYR A 96 18.24 -1.76 -30.87
C TYR A 96 18.28 -2.43 -32.25
N GLY A 97 19.15 -3.35 -32.35
CA GLY A 97 19.24 -4.08 -33.65
C GLY A 97 20.32 -3.46 -34.56
N ALA A 98 19.89 -2.64 -35.57
CA ALA A 98 20.89 -2.22 -36.59
C ALA A 98 21.08 -0.70 -36.52
N ASN A 99 20.53 -0.03 -35.41
CA ASN A 99 20.68 1.44 -35.36
C ASN A 99 22.07 1.82 -34.84
N ASN A 100 22.52 3.00 -35.38
CA ASN A 100 23.84 3.50 -34.91
C ASN A 100 23.70 4.20 -33.56
N LEU A 101 24.77 4.16 -32.85
CA LEU A 101 24.80 4.99 -31.62
C LEU A 101 24.77 6.48 -31.97
N GLU A 102 24.09 7.26 -31.08
CA GLU A 102 24.08 8.73 -31.21
C GLU A 102 24.98 9.35 -30.15
N ALA A 103 25.34 10.64 -30.48
CA ALA A 103 26.25 11.33 -29.52
C ALA A 103 25.70 11.22 -28.09
N GLY A 104 26.56 10.74 -27.19
CA GLY A 104 26.21 10.76 -25.76
C GLY A 104 25.65 9.41 -25.29
N ASP A 105 25.54 8.47 -26.29
CA ASP A 105 25.03 7.15 -25.88
C ASP A 105 26.05 6.40 -25.01
N ILE A 106 27.33 6.64 -25.16
CA ILE A 106 28.41 6.16 -24.29
C ILE A 106 29.12 7.39 -23.70
N VAL A 107 29.15 7.44 -22.40
CA VAL A 107 29.83 8.59 -21.76
C VAL A 107 31.20 8.14 -21.24
N SER A 108 32.14 9.14 -21.11
CA SER A 108 33.51 8.82 -20.64
C SER A 108 33.47 8.24 -19.22
N GLY A 109 34.10 7.11 -19.09
CA GLY A 109 34.20 6.50 -17.74
C GLY A 109 33.09 5.47 -17.49
N GLN A 110 32.18 5.31 -18.63
CA GLN A 110 31.03 4.39 -18.44
C GLN A 110 31.47 2.93 -18.66
N ILE A 111 31.01 2.07 -17.83
CA ILE A 111 31.21 0.62 -18.08
C ILE A 111 30.09 0.13 -19.02
N VAL A 112 30.55 -0.41 -20.15
CA VAL A 112 29.59 -0.76 -21.22
C VAL A 112 29.64 -2.28 -21.44
N THR A 113 28.37 -2.88 -21.51
CA THR A 113 28.30 -4.31 -21.89
C THR A 113 27.79 -4.44 -23.33
N VAL A 114 28.52 -5.30 -24.06
CA VAL A 114 28.08 -5.51 -25.46
C VAL A 114 28.03 -7.01 -25.76
N ILE A 115 27.05 -7.33 -26.57
CA ILE A 115 26.96 -8.73 -27.01
C ILE A 115 27.01 -8.78 -28.54
N TYR A 116 27.89 -9.77 -29.02
CA TYR A 116 28.04 -9.91 -30.48
C TYR A 116 26.90 -10.77 -31.04
N ASP A 117 26.09 -10.19 -32.00
CA ASP A 117 24.91 -10.91 -32.53
C ASP A 117 25.23 -11.62 -33.85
N GLY A 118 26.55 -11.65 -34.25
CA GLY A 118 26.91 -12.35 -35.51
C GLY A 118 27.30 -11.36 -36.60
N THR A 119 26.92 -10.10 -36.39
CA THR A 119 27.21 -9.07 -37.42
C THR A 119 27.71 -7.81 -36.71
N TYR A 120 26.99 -7.35 -35.61
CA TYR A 120 27.37 -6.15 -34.85
C TYR A 120 27.45 -6.47 -33.36
N TYR A 121 28.19 -5.52 -32.66
CA TYR A 121 28.06 -5.59 -31.19
C TYR A 121 26.87 -4.75 -30.70
N GLN A 122 26.02 -5.52 -29.95
CA GLN A 122 24.84 -4.82 -29.40
C GLN A 122 25.17 -4.29 -28.00
N VAL A 123 25.01 -2.87 -27.86
CA VAL A 123 25.37 -2.26 -26.57
C VAL A 123 24.23 -2.52 -25.57
N ALA A 124 24.49 -3.17 -24.46
CA ALA A 124 23.50 -3.50 -23.41
C ALA A 124 23.64 -2.47 -22.27
N PRO A 125 22.31 -1.97 -21.78
CA PRO A 125 21.16 -2.53 -21.03
C PRO A 125 19.89 -2.57 -21.90
N VAL A 126 19.50 -3.86 -22.62
CA VAL A 126 18.22 -3.72 -23.36
C VAL A 126 17.08 -4.19 -22.47
N PRO A 127 16.46 -3.29 -21.52
CA PRO A 127 14.99 -3.28 -21.58
C PRO A 127 14.46 -1.96 -22.19
N LYS A 128 13.68 -1.90 -23.45
CA LYS A 128 12.72 -0.85 -23.88
C LYS A 128 12.39 0.12 -22.74
N VAL A 129 13.41 0.97 -22.33
CA VAL A 129 13.00 2.31 -21.87
C VAL A 129 14.21 3.25 -22.05
N PRO A 130 14.33 4.13 -23.10
CA PRO A 130 15.36 5.17 -23.06
C PRO A 130 15.64 5.65 -21.63
N TYR A 131 16.13 4.89 -20.62
CA TYR A 131 16.38 5.66 -19.38
C TYR A 131 17.87 5.63 -19.05
N GLY A 132 18.74 6.59 -19.33
CA GLY A 132 19.34 7.35 -18.20
C GLY A 132 18.93 8.83 -18.27
N PRO A 133 18.01 9.33 -17.28
CA PRO A 133 17.96 10.16 -16.06
C PRO A 133 16.61 10.02 -15.34
N LEU A 134 16.57 9.57 -14.08
CA LEU A 134 15.54 9.49 -13.03
C LEU A 134 14.14 9.81 -13.58
N ASN A 135 13.36 8.85 -14.17
CA ASN A 135 11.89 8.94 -14.41
C ASN A 135 11.15 9.44 -13.17
N TYR A 136 11.82 10.59 -12.58
CA TYR A 136 11.17 11.05 -11.35
C TYR A 136 11.06 12.58 -11.38
N GLY A 137 9.96 13.12 -10.88
CA GLY A 137 9.78 14.59 -10.77
C GLY A 137 8.61 14.89 -9.82
N VAL A 138 8.58 16.14 -9.44
CA VAL A 138 7.45 16.60 -8.60
C VAL A 138 6.39 17.25 -9.52
N THR A 139 5.14 16.81 -9.24
CA THR A 139 4.06 17.31 -10.13
C THR A 139 3.71 18.75 -9.76
N THR A 140 3.18 19.52 -10.73
CA THR A 140 2.52 20.85 -10.55
C THR A 140 1.05 20.77 -11.00
N GLY A 141 0.30 21.92 -10.89
CA GLY A 141 -1.10 21.95 -11.37
C GLY A 141 -2.08 21.90 -10.19
N THR A 142 -3.31 21.25 -10.54
CA THR A 142 -4.39 21.20 -9.51
C THR A 142 -4.67 19.75 -9.12
N GLY A 143 -5.58 19.49 -8.10
CA GLY A 143 -5.96 18.17 -7.57
C GLY A 143 -6.72 17.31 -8.59
N THR A 144 -7.07 17.85 -9.77
CA THR A 144 -7.73 17.01 -10.80
C THR A 144 -6.92 17.05 -12.10
N ALA A 145 -5.84 17.91 -12.14
CA ALA A 145 -5.00 17.97 -13.36
C ALA A 145 -3.53 18.12 -12.95
N TYR A 146 -2.75 16.95 -13.06
CA TYR A 146 -1.33 16.95 -12.68
C TYR A 146 -0.45 17.09 -13.93
N ALA A 147 0.58 17.93 -13.69
CA ALA A 147 1.56 18.07 -14.78
C ALA A 147 2.96 17.69 -14.26
N LEU A 148 3.71 16.96 -15.16
CA LEU A 148 5.04 16.46 -14.74
C LEU A 148 6.05 16.72 -15.86
N SER A 149 7.13 17.44 -15.43
CA SER A 149 8.20 17.70 -16.42
C SER A 149 9.45 16.88 -16.06
N LEU A 150 9.72 15.94 -16.99
CA LEU A 150 10.91 15.11 -16.74
C LEU A 150 12.09 15.60 -17.58
N SER A 151 13.31 15.37 -17.02
CA SER A 151 14.56 15.68 -17.77
C SER A 151 15.50 14.46 -17.73
N PRO A 152 15.78 14.02 -18.91
CA PRO A 152 15.40 14.60 -20.22
C PRO A 152 13.92 14.33 -20.55
N PRO A 153 13.28 15.33 -21.42
CA PRO A 153 11.84 15.19 -21.67
C PRO A 153 11.52 13.93 -22.50
N LEU A 154 10.43 13.37 -22.12
CA LEU A 154 9.94 12.24 -22.93
C LEU A 154 9.39 12.72 -24.28
N ALA A 155 9.77 11.94 -25.37
CA ALA A 155 9.29 12.31 -26.73
C ALA A 155 7.84 11.83 -26.94
N SER A 156 7.43 10.70 -26.25
CA SER A 156 6.03 10.21 -26.30
C SER A 156 5.77 9.30 -25.09
N ASN A 157 4.38 9.18 -24.84
CA ASN A 157 4.07 8.20 -23.76
C ASN A 157 4.25 6.76 -24.28
N ILE A 158 5.12 6.05 -23.59
CA ILE A 158 5.44 4.68 -24.04
C ILE A 158 4.70 3.68 -23.14
N GLU A 159 3.93 2.81 -23.83
CA GLU A 159 3.21 1.78 -23.06
C GLU A 159 4.18 0.92 -22.23
N GLY A 160 3.84 0.83 -20.88
CA GLY A 160 4.63 -0.10 -20.03
C GLY A 160 5.73 0.66 -19.29
N LEU A 161 5.89 1.98 -19.71
CA LEU A 161 6.98 2.72 -19.06
C LEU A 161 6.49 3.29 -17.71
N PRO A 162 7.26 2.80 -16.65
CA PRO A 162 6.87 3.38 -15.35
C PRO A 162 7.48 4.79 -15.16
N ILE A 163 6.54 5.71 -14.60
CA ILE A 163 7.00 7.08 -14.31
C ILE A 163 6.80 7.33 -12.80
N PHE A 164 7.91 7.79 -12.22
CA PHE A 164 7.82 8.11 -10.77
C PHE A 164 7.60 9.61 -10.58
N PHE A 165 6.66 9.94 -9.57
CA PHE A 165 6.50 11.38 -9.30
C PHE A 165 6.03 11.57 -7.86
N LYS A 166 6.51 12.68 -7.28
CA LYS A 166 5.92 13.16 -6.01
C LYS A 166 4.77 14.14 -6.26
N ALA A 167 3.59 13.78 -5.60
CA ALA A 167 2.41 14.64 -5.85
C ALA A 167 2.52 15.92 -5.03
N HIS A 168 2.30 17.06 -5.66
CA HIS A 168 2.39 18.34 -4.95
C HIS A 168 1.10 18.64 -4.19
N VAL A 169 0.02 18.03 -4.66
CA VAL A 169 -1.26 18.28 -3.95
C VAL A 169 -2.08 16.98 -3.98
N ALA A 170 -3.04 16.88 -2.98
CA ALA A 170 -3.96 15.73 -2.99
C ALA A 170 -4.97 15.84 -4.15
N ASN A 171 -5.36 14.60 -4.61
CA ASN A 171 -6.38 14.69 -5.68
C ASN A 171 -7.77 14.95 -5.09
N THR A 172 -8.64 15.76 -5.74
CA THR A 172 -9.97 16.12 -5.22
C THR A 172 -11.05 15.41 -6.03
N GLY A 173 -10.70 14.42 -6.93
CA GLY A 173 -11.61 13.61 -7.77
C GLY A 173 -10.83 12.91 -8.89
N ALA A 174 -11.59 12.60 -10.01
CA ALA A 174 -10.85 11.98 -11.14
C ALA A 174 -9.73 12.90 -11.64
N ALA A 175 -8.52 12.22 -11.81
CA ALA A 175 -7.36 13.10 -12.09
C ALA A 175 -6.66 12.63 -13.36
N THR A 176 -5.95 13.64 -14.02
CA THR A 176 -5.17 13.31 -15.22
C THR A 176 -3.70 13.67 -14.99
N LEU A 177 -2.81 13.07 -15.82
CA LEU A 177 -1.37 13.36 -15.74
C LEU A 177 -0.87 13.75 -17.14
N ASN A 178 -0.27 14.96 -17.13
CA ASN A 178 0.34 15.43 -18.39
C ASN A 178 1.87 15.44 -18.23
N VAL A 179 2.48 14.48 -18.99
CA VAL A 179 3.95 14.38 -18.84
C VAL A 179 4.61 15.14 -20.00
N ASN A 180 5.50 16.11 -19.59
CA ASN A 180 6.31 16.90 -20.55
C ASN A 180 5.43 17.53 -21.62
N GLY A 181 4.14 17.79 -21.36
CA GLY A 181 3.25 18.49 -22.31
C GLY A 181 2.77 17.58 -23.44
N LEU A 182 2.77 16.28 -23.31
CA LEU A 182 2.41 15.33 -24.40
C LEU A 182 0.90 15.10 -24.41
N GLY A 183 0.15 15.88 -23.59
CA GLY A 183 -1.32 15.71 -23.53
C GLY A 183 -1.75 15.06 -22.21
N ALA A 184 -2.90 15.59 -21.70
CA ALA A 184 -3.39 15.05 -20.40
C ALA A 184 -4.08 13.70 -20.61
N ILE A 185 -3.52 12.76 -19.81
CA ILE A 185 -4.12 11.40 -19.88
C ILE A 185 -4.69 11.05 -18.50
N ALA A 186 -5.86 10.35 -18.55
CA ALA A 186 -6.53 9.99 -17.28
C ALA A 186 -5.69 9.00 -16.47
N MET A 187 -5.67 9.25 -15.17
CA MET A 187 -5.03 8.28 -14.25
C MET A 187 -6.10 7.36 -13.67
N ARG A 188 -5.75 5.93 -13.74
CA ARG A 188 -6.74 4.95 -13.27
C ARG A 188 -6.07 4.00 -12.27
N LYS A 189 -7.04 3.45 -11.45
CA LYS A 189 -6.62 2.33 -10.58
C LYS A 189 -7.43 1.07 -10.87
N LYS A 190 -6.71 -0.03 -10.64
CA LYS A 190 -7.39 -1.33 -10.86
C LYS A 190 -7.90 -1.44 -12.31
N ALA A 191 -7.12 -0.89 -13.20
CA ALA A 191 -7.32 -1.06 -14.65
C ALA A 191 -8.24 0.04 -15.20
N THR A 192 -9.54 0.13 -14.74
CA THR A 192 -10.39 1.11 -15.47
C THR A 192 -11.04 2.07 -14.45
N GLU A 193 -10.75 1.87 -13.16
CA GLU A 193 -11.47 2.67 -12.14
C GLU A 193 -10.80 4.06 -12.02
N ALA A 194 -11.72 5.12 -12.00
CA ALA A 194 -11.17 6.48 -11.85
C ALA A 194 -10.72 6.71 -10.39
N LEU A 195 -9.71 7.57 -10.28
CA LEU A 195 -9.34 7.96 -8.89
C LEU A 195 -10.46 8.75 -8.24
N VAL A 196 -10.52 8.58 -6.90
CA VAL A 196 -11.50 9.37 -6.13
C VAL A 196 -10.72 10.30 -5.19
N ALA A 197 -11.54 11.35 -4.79
CA ALA A 197 -10.86 12.35 -3.93
C ALA A 197 -10.15 11.66 -2.75
N GLY A 198 -8.78 11.99 -2.65
CA GLY A 198 -8.04 11.47 -1.48
C GLY A 198 -7.20 10.24 -1.83
N ASP A 199 -7.40 9.75 -3.05
CA ASP A 199 -6.59 8.56 -3.41
C ASP A 199 -5.11 8.91 -3.50
N ILE A 200 -4.80 10.16 -3.77
CA ILE A 200 -3.41 10.66 -3.79
C ILE A 200 -3.28 11.71 -2.67
N ILE A 201 -2.24 11.50 -1.83
CA ILE A 201 -1.99 12.50 -0.77
C ILE A 201 -0.81 13.40 -1.20
N ALA A 202 -0.90 14.73 -0.75
CA ALA A 202 0.19 15.66 -1.11
C ALA A 202 1.53 15.16 -0.54
N GLY A 203 2.57 15.15 -1.46
CA GLY A 203 3.93 14.79 -0.98
C GLY A 203 4.23 13.29 -1.14
N GLN A 204 3.12 12.52 -1.53
CA GLN A 204 3.36 11.06 -1.65
C GLN A 204 4.04 10.74 -2.99
N ILE A 205 4.90 9.79 -2.95
CA ILE A 205 5.58 9.35 -4.19
C ILE A 205 4.80 8.18 -4.80
N LEU A 206 4.54 8.33 -6.13
CA LEU A 206 3.70 7.33 -6.83
C LEU A 206 4.44 6.82 -8.07
N ILE A 207 3.88 5.63 -8.47
CA ILE A 207 4.35 5.12 -9.78
C ILE A 207 3.16 5.07 -10.74
N ALA A 208 3.38 5.79 -11.88
CA ALA A 208 2.36 5.69 -12.95
C ALA A 208 2.92 4.97 -14.18
N GLN A 209 2.10 4.03 -14.64
CA GLN A 209 2.52 3.28 -15.84
C GLN A 209 1.47 3.44 -16.94
N TYR A 210 2.04 3.84 -18.14
CA TYR A 210 1.11 4.04 -19.28
C TYR A 210 0.75 2.69 -19.92
N ASP A 211 -0.55 2.37 -20.06
CA ASP A 211 -0.97 1.05 -20.60
C ASP A 211 -1.47 1.19 -22.03
N GLY A 212 -1.25 2.37 -22.62
CA GLY A 212 -1.69 2.57 -24.04
C GLY A 212 -2.94 3.45 -24.10
N THR A 213 -3.61 3.55 -22.97
CA THR A 213 -4.86 4.34 -22.96
C THR A 213 -4.85 5.25 -21.74
N TYR A 214 -4.52 4.65 -20.52
CA TYR A 214 -4.52 5.42 -19.26
C TYR A 214 -3.17 5.26 -18.55
N PHE A 215 -2.93 6.30 -17.65
CA PHE A 215 -1.85 6.02 -16.69
C PHE A 215 -2.38 5.24 -15.49
N GLN A 216 -1.75 3.95 -15.38
CA GLN A 216 -2.18 3.11 -14.25
C GLN A 216 -1.30 3.43 -13.03
N ILE A 217 -2.07 3.81 -11.90
CA ILE A 217 -1.27 4.01 -10.67
C ILE A 217 -1.01 2.65 -10.00
N ILE A 218 0.24 2.22 -10.00
CA ILE A 218 0.49 0.79 -9.67
C ILE A 218 1.21 0.73 -8.32
N ALA A 219 1.54 2.03 -7.69
CA ALA A 219 2.08 2.06 -6.32
C ALA A 219 1.94 3.48 -5.77
N GLY A 220 1.72 3.45 -4.34
CA GLY A 220 1.75 4.79 -3.73
C GLY A 220 0.34 5.37 -3.55
N LEU A 221 -0.73 4.37 -3.95
CA LEU A 221 -2.09 4.81 -3.60
C LEU A 221 -2.33 4.66 -2.09
N LYS A 222 -2.90 5.77 -1.52
CA LYS A 222 -3.29 5.45 -0.12
C LYS A 222 -3.80 4.00 0.00
N PRO A 223 -3.02 3.09 0.75
CA PRO A 223 -3.57 1.74 0.90
C PRO A 223 -5.11 1.76 1.03
N ASP A 224 -5.86 1.32 -0.03
CA ASP A 224 -7.27 1.02 0.35
C ASP A 224 -7.35 0.45 1.77
N SER A 225 -7.12 1.33 2.80
CA SER A 225 -7.32 0.77 4.15
C SER A 225 -8.27 -0.44 4.12
N SER A 226 -7.68 -1.76 4.04
CA SER A 226 -8.61 -2.91 4.19
C SER A 226 -9.84 -2.54 5.02
N THR A 227 -9.82 -1.38 5.69
CA THR A 227 -11.00 -0.98 6.48
C THR A 227 -11.61 0.31 5.90
N PRO A 228 -12.79 0.19 5.40
CA PRO A 228 -13.43 1.35 4.76
C PRO A 228 -13.59 2.52 5.74
N ILE A 229 -13.48 3.77 5.17
CA ILE A 229 -13.71 4.98 6.00
C ILE A 229 -15.13 4.94 6.58
N GLY A 230 -15.24 5.16 7.87
CA GLY A 230 -16.58 5.14 8.53
C GLY A 230 -16.78 3.84 9.31
N ALA A 231 -15.79 2.94 9.03
CA ALA A 231 -15.94 1.68 9.79
C ALA A 231 -15.70 1.94 11.29
N GLU A 232 -16.50 1.12 12.01
CA GLU A 232 -16.36 1.29 13.48
C GLU A 232 -15.77 0.02 14.10
N LEU A 233 -14.88 0.28 15.15
CA LEU A 233 -14.29 -0.87 15.85
C LEU A 233 -14.23 -0.57 17.36
N PHE A 234 -14.33 -1.76 18.02
CA PHE A 234 -14.03 -1.61 19.47
C PHE A 234 -12.52 -1.60 19.70
N TRP A 235 -12.09 -0.64 20.58
CA TRP A 235 -10.64 -0.42 20.75
C TRP A 235 -10.29 -0.54 22.24
N PRO A 236 -9.26 -1.33 22.48
CA PRO A 236 -8.98 -1.69 23.89
C PRO A 236 -8.12 -0.64 24.59
N HIS A 237 -7.78 0.51 23.90
CA HIS A 237 -6.87 1.50 24.53
C HIS A 237 -7.56 2.86 24.61
N GLY A 238 -6.99 3.75 25.60
CA GLY A 238 -7.60 5.09 25.81
C GLY A 238 -7.10 6.10 24.77
N ILE A 239 -6.25 5.59 23.87
CA ILE A 239 -5.74 6.52 22.83
C ILE A 239 -6.04 5.91 21.46
N THR A 240 -6.49 6.86 20.55
CA THR A 240 -6.86 6.30 19.23
C THR A 240 -5.61 6.12 18.36
N PRO A 241 -5.60 5.04 17.64
CA PRO A 241 -4.52 4.92 16.66
C PRO A 241 -4.61 5.99 15.57
N THR A 242 -3.44 6.18 14.95
CA THR A 242 -3.43 7.16 13.85
C THR A 242 -4.46 6.79 12.77
N GLY A 243 -5.19 7.81 12.34
CA GLY A 243 -6.16 7.56 11.24
C GLY A 243 -7.55 7.21 11.80
N TRP A 244 -7.70 7.15 13.14
CA TRP A 244 -9.00 6.82 13.77
C TRP A 244 -9.37 7.91 14.76
N LEU A 245 -10.69 8.04 14.86
CA LEU A 245 -11.18 9.01 15.85
C LEU A 245 -12.11 8.32 16.84
N GLU A 246 -11.99 8.83 18.07
CA GLU A 246 -12.95 8.28 19.06
C GLU A 246 -14.37 8.80 18.76
N GLU A 247 -15.35 7.92 18.91
CA GLU A 247 -16.76 8.34 18.73
C GLU A 247 -17.28 8.94 20.04
N ASN A 248 -17.01 10.25 20.23
CA ASN A 248 -17.38 10.89 21.51
C ASN A 248 -18.29 12.10 21.26
N GLY A 249 -18.78 12.16 20.03
CA GLY A 249 -19.82 13.18 19.74
C GLY A 249 -19.20 14.54 19.42
N GLN A 250 -17.93 14.58 19.30
CA GLN A 250 -17.30 15.88 19.05
C GLN A 250 -17.56 16.37 17.62
N ALA A 251 -17.57 17.80 17.54
CA ALA A 251 -17.64 18.39 16.18
C ALA A 251 -16.24 18.42 15.55
N ILE A 252 -16.19 17.93 14.23
CA ILE A 252 -14.85 17.86 13.58
C ILE A 252 -14.96 18.52 12.20
N SER A 253 -13.81 18.85 11.63
CA SER A 253 -13.74 19.66 10.39
C SER A 253 -14.22 18.87 9.17
N ARG A 254 -15.05 19.49 8.27
CA ARG A 254 -15.51 18.86 7.02
C ARG A 254 -14.37 18.78 6.01
N THR A 255 -13.48 19.80 6.16
CA THR A 255 -12.40 19.84 5.16
C THR A 255 -11.31 18.81 5.51
N THR A 256 -11.01 18.81 6.77
CA THR A 256 -9.95 17.86 7.18
C THR A 256 -10.43 16.41 7.05
N TYR A 257 -11.68 16.14 7.32
CA TYR A 257 -12.20 14.74 7.29
C TYR A 257 -13.31 14.64 6.25
N ALA A 258 -12.92 15.01 4.96
CA ALA A 258 -13.93 15.12 3.87
C ALA A 258 -14.48 13.75 3.51
N ASP A 259 -13.58 12.75 3.58
CA ASP A 259 -14.05 11.40 3.22
C ASP A 259 -15.02 10.86 4.28
N LEU A 260 -14.69 11.04 5.47
CA LEU A 260 -15.64 10.59 6.53
C LEU A 260 -16.95 11.38 6.46
N PHE A 261 -16.85 12.69 6.19
CA PHE A 261 -18.09 13.48 6.04
C PHE A 261 -18.96 12.93 4.91
N ALA A 262 -18.30 12.54 3.83
CA ALA A 262 -19.07 11.99 2.69
C ALA A 262 -19.86 10.74 3.13
N VAL A 263 -19.29 10.06 4.16
CA VAL A 263 -19.94 8.80 4.58
C VAL A 263 -21.05 9.11 5.61
N ILE A 264 -20.83 9.92 6.57
CA ILE A 264 -21.84 9.93 7.66
C ILE A 264 -22.56 11.29 7.63
N GLY A 265 -22.06 12.23 6.89
CA GLY A 265 -22.77 13.50 6.72
C GLY A 265 -23.05 14.15 8.10
N THR A 266 -24.28 14.67 8.23
CA THR A 266 -24.63 15.40 9.46
C THR A 266 -25.57 14.54 10.31
N ARG A 267 -25.57 13.25 10.07
CA ARG A 267 -26.51 12.36 10.77
C ARG A 267 -26.36 12.47 12.29
N TYR A 268 -25.15 12.86 12.68
CA TYR A 268 -24.99 12.86 14.16
C TYR A 268 -24.78 14.29 14.66
N GLY A 269 -25.25 15.21 13.80
CA GLY A 269 -25.25 16.64 14.20
C GLY A 269 -24.50 17.47 13.16
N ALA A 270 -25.06 18.67 12.98
CA ALA A 270 -24.51 19.50 11.88
C ALA A 270 -23.29 20.28 12.36
N GLY A 271 -22.86 19.98 13.57
CA GLY A 271 -21.75 20.82 14.08
C GLY A 271 -22.14 22.30 14.12
N ASP A 272 -21.31 23.10 13.40
CA ASP A 272 -21.59 24.55 13.45
C ASP A 272 -22.47 24.94 12.25
N GLY A 273 -22.91 24.02 11.51
CA GLY A 273 -23.87 24.30 10.41
C GLY A 273 -23.13 24.67 9.12
N SER A 274 -21.74 24.76 9.16
CA SER A 274 -21.02 25.16 7.93
C SER A 274 -19.70 24.40 7.80
N THR A 275 -18.90 24.41 8.76
CA THR A 275 -17.52 23.93 8.54
C THR A 275 -17.27 22.65 9.36
N THR A 276 -18.24 22.28 10.17
CA THR A 276 -17.97 21.07 10.97
C THR A 276 -19.19 20.14 10.92
N PHE A 277 -18.95 18.83 11.34
CA PHE A 277 -20.04 17.86 11.55
C PHE A 277 -19.70 17.00 12.77
N ASN A 278 -20.85 16.46 13.42
CA ASN A 278 -20.61 15.75 14.70
C ASN A 278 -20.40 14.25 14.47
N LEU A 279 -19.50 13.65 15.30
CA LEU A 279 -19.30 12.19 15.31
C LEU A 279 -20.40 11.52 16.16
N PRO A 280 -20.60 10.21 15.96
CA PRO A 280 -21.52 9.50 16.87
C PRO A 280 -21.00 9.49 18.31
N ASP A 281 -22.00 9.35 19.23
CA ASP A 281 -21.59 9.30 20.66
C ASP A 281 -22.27 8.10 21.34
N PRO A 282 -21.56 6.93 21.24
CA PRO A 282 -22.20 5.72 21.78
C PRO A 282 -21.79 5.47 23.25
N ARG A 283 -21.11 6.34 23.75
CA ARG A 283 -20.65 6.08 25.13
C ARG A 283 -21.85 5.90 26.08
N GLY A 284 -21.72 4.77 26.87
CA GLY A 284 -22.75 4.51 27.92
C GLY A 284 -23.97 3.80 27.33
N ARG A 285 -23.80 3.38 26.04
CA ARG A 285 -24.99 2.76 25.43
C ARG A 285 -24.64 1.35 24.96
N PHE A 286 -25.78 0.57 24.84
CA PHE A 286 -25.63 -0.73 24.16
C PHE A 286 -26.04 -0.59 22.69
N LEU A 287 -25.12 -1.31 21.90
CA LEU A 287 -25.44 -1.19 20.46
C LEU A 287 -26.35 -2.36 20.04
N ARG A 288 -27.24 -1.96 19.25
CA ARG A 288 -28.13 -2.98 18.67
C ARG A 288 -28.12 -2.87 17.14
N VAL A 289 -28.18 -4.05 16.54
CA VAL A 289 -28.14 -4.04 15.07
C VAL A 289 -29.51 -3.62 14.52
N TRP A 290 -29.47 -2.79 13.41
CA TRP A 290 -30.66 -2.19 12.76
C TRP A 290 -31.67 -3.26 12.34
N ASP A 291 -32.96 -3.05 12.84
CA ASP A 291 -34.03 -4.02 12.48
C ASP A 291 -34.14 -4.18 10.96
N HIS A 292 -34.09 -3.27 10.14
CA HIS A 292 -34.08 -3.23 8.66
C HIS A 292 -35.01 -4.30 8.08
N GLY A 293 -36.16 -4.34 8.61
CA GLY A 293 -37.20 -5.21 8.00
C GLY A 293 -37.22 -6.61 8.61
N ALA A 294 -36.42 -6.81 9.53
CA ALA A 294 -36.33 -8.18 10.10
C ALA A 294 -37.51 -8.40 11.06
N ASN A 295 -38.16 -7.33 11.53
CA ASN A 295 -39.34 -7.34 12.42
C ASN A 295 -39.06 -8.05 13.73
N VAL A 296 -37.86 -7.99 14.22
CA VAL A 296 -37.51 -8.61 15.51
C VAL A 296 -37.41 -7.52 16.59
N ASP A 297 -37.60 -6.33 16.17
CA ASP A 297 -37.66 -5.18 17.10
C ASP A 297 -39.06 -4.55 17.02
N PRO A 298 -39.96 -5.03 17.94
CA PRO A 298 -41.37 -4.61 17.87
C PRO A 298 -41.55 -3.13 18.22
N ASP A 299 -40.53 -2.57 18.84
CA ASP A 299 -40.72 -1.15 19.23
C ASP A 299 -39.85 -0.22 18.37
N LYS A 300 -39.42 -0.63 17.19
CA LYS A 300 -38.46 0.13 16.37
C LYS A 300 -39.00 1.51 16.01
N THR A 301 -40.34 1.66 16.02
CA THR A 301 -40.87 2.98 15.60
C THR A 301 -40.79 3.97 16.77
N SER A 302 -40.53 3.48 17.97
CA SER A 302 -40.57 4.38 19.14
C SER A 302 -39.15 4.87 19.44
N ARG A 303 -38.16 4.59 18.52
CA ARG A 303 -36.79 5.04 18.82
C ARG A 303 -36.70 6.56 18.72
N THR A 304 -35.80 7.12 19.59
CA THR A 304 -35.73 8.58 19.68
C THR A 304 -34.64 9.12 18.74
N ASP A 305 -34.63 10.45 18.78
CA ASP A 305 -33.84 11.22 17.80
C ASP A 305 -32.33 10.97 18.01
N ARG A 306 -31.66 10.84 16.82
CA ARG A 306 -30.19 10.63 16.88
C ARG A 306 -29.45 11.96 16.76
N GLY A 307 -30.17 13.16 16.92
CA GLY A 307 -29.44 14.45 16.94
C GLY A 307 -29.72 15.29 15.69
N ASP A 308 -30.38 14.73 14.67
CA ASP A 308 -30.69 15.52 13.46
C ASP A 308 -32.20 15.52 13.20
N GLY A 309 -32.93 15.10 14.24
CA GLY A 309 -34.41 15.13 14.09
C GLY A 309 -34.98 13.80 13.59
N THR A 310 -34.08 12.91 13.21
CA THR A 310 -34.55 11.61 12.70
C THR A 310 -34.82 10.66 13.88
N ALA A 311 -36.14 10.09 13.89
CA ALA A 311 -36.52 9.10 14.93
C ALA A 311 -37.06 7.83 14.27
N GLY A 312 -37.29 6.77 15.13
CA GLY A 312 -37.95 5.57 14.57
C GLY A 312 -36.92 4.53 14.10
N ASN A 313 -37.28 3.75 13.11
CA ASN A 313 -36.45 2.60 12.69
C ASN A 313 -35.38 3.05 11.69
N ASN A 314 -34.50 3.81 12.18
CA ASN A 314 -33.39 4.31 11.33
C ASN A 314 -32.06 4.14 12.09
N VAL A 315 -30.99 4.01 11.31
CA VAL A 315 -29.64 3.85 11.92
C VAL A 315 -29.31 5.10 12.75
N GLY A 316 -28.85 4.77 13.95
CA GLY A 316 -28.34 5.91 14.77
C GLY A 316 -29.39 6.36 15.79
N THR A 317 -30.64 5.88 15.68
CA THR A 317 -31.67 6.36 16.65
C THR A 317 -31.51 5.60 17.96
N ASN A 318 -32.14 6.23 19.02
CA ASN A 318 -31.78 5.76 20.38
C ASN A 318 -33.03 5.19 21.08
N GLN A 319 -32.70 4.17 21.95
CA GLN A 319 -33.76 3.61 22.82
C GLN A 319 -33.39 3.84 24.29
N ALA A 320 -34.45 4.30 25.02
CA ALA A 320 -34.19 4.41 26.48
C ALA A 320 -34.21 3.02 27.14
N ASP A 321 -33.77 2.98 28.34
CA ASP A 321 -33.86 1.69 29.05
C ASP A 321 -35.32 1.25 29.25
N GLU A 322 -35.57 -0.09 29.08
CA GLU A 322 -36.96 -0.58 29.28
C GLU A 322 -36.92 -1.93 30.01
N PHE A 323 -38.05 -2.14 30.97
CA PHE A 323 -38.25 -3.47 31.58
C PHE A 323 -39.38 -4.22 30.86
N LYS A 324 -39.18 -5.52 30.84
CA LYS A 324 -40.28 -6.31 30.25
C LYS A 324 -41.55 -6.22 31.11
N GLN A 325 -42.74 -5.92 30.36
CA GLN A 325 -43.99 -5.85 31.14
C GLN A 325 -44.20 -7.12 31.98
N HIS A 326 -44.50 -6.77 33.28
CA HIS A 326 -44.83 -7.98 34.08
C HIS A 326 -45.79 -7.60 35.21
N GLN A 327 -46.77 -8.71 35.67
CA GLN A 327 -47.70 -8.41 36.78
C GLN A 327 -47.49 -9.44 37.91
N HIS A 328 -47.77 -8.88 39.08
CA HIS A 328 -47.78 -9.85 40.21
C HIS A 328 -49.22 -10.07 40.69
N GLN A 329 -49.55 -11.40 40.76
CA GLN A 329 -50.92 -11.70 41.24
C GLN A 329 -50.88 -12.12 42.72
N VAL A 330 -51.74 -11.38 43.40
CA VAL A 330 -51.85 -11.81 44.82
C VAL A 330 -53.11 -12.66 44.97
N ALA A 331 -52.93 -14.03 45.39
CA ALA A 331 -54.06 -14.97 45.57
C ALA A 331 -54.60 -14.87 47.00
N ALA A 332 -55.97 -14.39 47.15
CA ALA A 332 -56.58 -14.52 48.50
C ALA A 332 -57.59 -15.67 48.51
N ASP A 333 -57.54 -16.68 49.54
CA ASP A 333 -58.58 -17.71 49.78
C ASP A 333 -59.80 -17.10 50.48
N TYR A 334 -60.94 -17.08 49.66
CA TYR A 334 -62.17 -16.60 50.33
C TYR A 334 -62.82 -17.76 51.10
N PRO A 335 -62.91 -17.81 52.54
CA PRO A 335 -63.65 -18.94 53.13
C PRO A 335 -65.15 -18.88 52.80
N THR A 336 -65.86 -19.91 52.12
CA THR A 336 -67.26 -20.16 51.74
C THR A 336 -68.10 -20.50 52.97
N SER A 337 -67.73 -19.88 54.26
CA SER A 337 -68.77 -19.84 55.30
C SER A 337 -68.11 -19.58 56.67
N GLY A 338 -68.50 -18.34 57.26
CA GLY A 338 -68.43 -17.86 58.67
C GLY A 338 -67.87 -16.44 58.73
N THR A 339 -68.60 -15.53 59.49
CA THR A 339 -68.74 -14.10 59.83
C THR A 339 -67.39 -13.53 60.28
N SER A 340 -66.19 -13.98 59.64
CA SER A 340 -65.10 -12.99 59.94
C SER A 340 -63.98 -13.16 58.91
N ASN A 341 -64.25 -12.68 57.77
CA ASN A 341 -63.44 -12.44 56.57
C ASN A 341 -62.13 -11.69 56.92
N ARG A 342 -61.11 -12.47 57.45
CA ARG A 342 -59.94 -11.56 57.43
C ARG A 342 -58.80 -12.15 56.61
N LEU A 343 -58.28 -11.50 55.50
CA LEU A 343 -57.08 -11.49 54.63
C LEU A 343 -55.94 -10.78 55.36
N LEU A 344 -54.70 -11.41 55.63
CA LEU A 344 -53.42 -10.89 56.18
C LEU A 344 -53.33 -9.37 56.03
N GLY A 345 -53.53 -8.41 57.41
CA GLY A 345 -53.66 -7.30 58.36
C GLY A 345 -54.85 -7.49 59.30
N ALA A 346 -55.07 -8.70 59.76
CA ALA A 346 -56.09 -8.50 60.82
C ALA A 346 -55.85 -9.50 61.95
N THR A 347 -55.66 -8.98 63.40
CA THR A 347 -56.06 -9.87 64.54
C THR A 347 -57.36 -9.35 65.16
N SER A 348 -58.22 -10.14 65.86
CA SER A 348 -58.31 -11.44 66.57
C SER A 348 -59.58 -12.16 66.17
N GLY A 349 -59.68 -13.31 65.06
CA GLY A 349 -60.59 -13.36 63.89
C GLY A 349 -59.82 -13.15 62.57
N ALA A 350 -58.55 -13.57 62.49
CA ALA A 350 -57.46 -13.04 61.63
C ALA A 350 -57.29 -13.96 60.41
N LEU A 351 -57.75 -13.57 59.17
CA LEU A 351 -57.48 -14.04 57.80
C LEU A 351 -56.02 -13.77 57.42
N LEU A 352 -55.28 -14.94 57.47
CA LEU A 352 -53.96 -15.18 56.88
C LEU A 352 -53.77 -14.38 55.58
N TYR A 353 -53.35 -13.12 55.63
CA TYR A 353 -52.71 -12.24 54.59
C TYR A 353 -51.41 -12.85 54.09
N TYR A 354 -51.47 -13.62 52.98
CA TYR A 354 -50.23 -13.99 52.25
C TYR A 354 -49.58 -12.74 51.66
N PRO A 355 -48.58 -12.00 52.21
CA PRO A 355 -47.91 -10.87 51.55
C PRO A 355 -47.56 -11.20 50.10
N PRO A 356 -48.10 -10.55 49.04
CA PRO A 356 -47.51 -10.76 47.71
C PRO A 356 -45.98 -10.89 47.79
N THR A 357 -45.43 -12.03 47.21
CA THR A 357 -43.98 -12.12 46.93
C THR A 357 -43.30 -10.76 47.06
N THR A 358 -42.22 -10.56 47.92
CA THR A 358 -41.34 -9.36 47.87
C THR A 358 -40.53 -9.35 46.57
N LEU A 359 -40.38 -8.26 45.83
CA LEU A 359 -39.38 -8.21 44.73
C LEU A 359 -38.10 -8.96 45.12
N VAL A 360 -37.81 -10.18 44.51
CA VAL A 360 -36.46 -10.79 44.55
C VAL A 360 -35.82 -10.64 43.16
N GLY A 361 -34.52 -10.39 43.02
CA GLY A 361 -33.33 -10.10 42.21
C GLY A 361 -32.08 -10.01 43.11
N GLY A 362 -30.84 -10.22 42.61
CA GLY A 362 -29.69 -9.29 42.65
C GLY A 362 -29.53 -8.53 41.33
N ASN A 363 -29.12 -7.72 41.17
CA ASN A 363 -29.48 -6.65 40.20
C ASN A 363 -29.25 -7.11 38.76
N GLU A 364 -28.56 -8.52 38.55
CA GLU A 364 -28.16 -8.24 37.16
C GLU A 364 -29.32 -8.54 36.20
N THR A 365 -29.91 -7.53 35.84
CA THR A 365 -30.92 -7.47 34.76
C THR A 365 -30.35 -6.69 33.58
N ARG A 366 -28.93 -6.59 33.50
CA ARG A 366 -28.22 -5.76 32.51
C ARG A 366 -26.82 -6.33 32.27
N PRO A 367 -26.29 -6.21 31.13
CA PRO A 367 -25.09 -6.86 30.59
C PRO A 367 -23.84 -6.51 31.42
N ILE A 368 -23.09 -7.27 32.32
CA ILE A 368 -21.71 -7.04 32.82
C ILE A 368 -20.85 -6.47 31.68
N ASN A 369 -20.42 -5.08 31.84
CA ASN A 369 -19.83 -4.39 30.67
C ASN A 369 -18.33 -4.12 30.93
N THR A 370 -17.59 -4.45 30.01
CA THR A 370 -16.20 -3.99 29.93
C THR A 370 -16.11 -2.78 28.98
N TYR A 371 -15.30 -1.74 29.52
CA TYR A 371 -15.26 -0.49 28.72
C TYR A 371 -14.26 -0.63 27.57
N ARG A 372 -14.84 -0.46 26.38
CA ARG A 372 -13.96 -0.30 25.19
C ARG A 372 -14.31 1.00 24.47
N MET A 373 -13.24 1.57 23.94
CA MET A 373 -13.51 2.74 23.08
C MET A 373 -14.03 2.31 21.70
N LEU A 374 -15.11 3.06 21.35
CA LEU A 374 -15.50 2.89 19.93
C LEU A 374 -14.86 4.00 19.08
N ILE A 375 -14.13 3.45 18.10
CA ILE A 375 -13.43 4.42 17.22
C ILE A 375 -13.93 4.26 15.79
N ILE A 376 -13.72 5.30 14.98
CA ILE A 376 -14.24 5.30 13.60
C ILE A 376 -13.09 5.74 12.67
N LYS A 377 -13.01 4.95 11.60
CA LYS A 377 -11.92 5.25 10.65
C LYS A 377 -12.13 6.61 9.96
N ALA A 378 -11.05 7.44 10.00
CA ALA A 378 -11.21 8.81 9.46
C ALA A 378 -10.33 9.02 8.23
N PHE A 379 -9.11 8.21 8.01
CA PHE A 379 -8.19 8.29 6.86
C PHE A 379 -7.87 6.87 6.37
#